data_AF-W2T3Y7-F1
#
_entry.id   AF-W2T3Y7-F1
#
_cell.length_a   1.000
_cell.length_b   1.000
_cell.length_c   1.000
_cell.angle_alpha   90.00
_cell.angle_beta   90.00
_cell.angle_gamma   90.00
#
_symmetry.space_group_name_H-M   'P 1'
#
loop_
_entity.id
_entity.type
_entity.pdbx_description
1 polymer ?
#
loop_
_entity_poly.entity_id
_entity_poly.type
_entity_poly.pdbx_seq_one_letter_code
_entity_poly.pdbx_strand_id
1 'polypeptide(L)'
;MDAELAARWNDLTSFLSEPTREKWRKTIIDAYTPRPFRGIPHLCAMFKLFDKYKDHLRDRYATAFAIFFKNVVYDPLASDNAEKSALLLHQFAKDTTFDSENYVANLIIASGSYSTDAHLTEGGSGEEDLHYLIDFDMAFLGDSEEQFSEHEKAQRKEYSHLSDEEYRKQREKKLKKKR
;
A
#
# COMPACT_ATOMS: atom_id res chain seq x y z
N MET A 1 6.49 -13.71 -7.58
CA MET A 1 6.38 -12.64 -6.56
C MET A 1 7.54 -11.67 -6.67
N ASP A 2 8.74 -11.96 -6.15
CA ASP A 2 9.86 -11.00 -6.19
C ASP A 2 10.31 -10.62 -7.60
N ALA A 3 10.40 -11.60 -8.51
CA ALA A 3 10.76 -11.36 -9.90
C ALA A 3 9.72 -10.51 -10.66
N GLU A 4 8.43 -10.68 -10.33
CA GLU A 4 7.33 -9.93 -10.96
C GLU A 4 7.33 -8.47 -10.49
N LEU A 5 7.54 -8.25 -9.18
CA LEU A 5 7.70 -6.91 -8.63
C LEU A 5 8.95 -6.22 -9.20
N ALA A 6 10.05 -6.96 -9.35
CA ALA A 6 11.28 -6.44 -9.96
C ALA A 6 11.06 -6.06 -11.42
N ALA A 7 10.42 -6.92 -12.22
CA ALA A 7 10.10 -6.63 -13.61
C ALA A 7 9.19 -5.40 -13.73
N ARG A 8 8.15 -5.31 -12.90
CA ARG A 8 7.24 -4.16 -12.86
C ARG A 8 7.95 -2.87 -12.47
N TRP A 9 8.77 -2.92 -11.41
CA TRP A 9 9.57 -1.77 -11.02
C TRP A 9 10.50 -1.34 -12.14
N ASN A 10 11.12 -2.30 -12.84
CA ASN A 10 12.03 -2.00 -13.94
C ASN A 10 11.36 -1.35 -15.14
N ASP A 11 10.16 -1.80 -15.49
CA ASP A 11 9.35 -1.19 -16.54
C ASP A 11 8.91 0.22 -16.14
N LEU A 12 8.33 0.36 -14.93
CA LEU A 12 7.84 1.62 -14.36
C LEU A 12 8.94 2.67 -14.23
N THR A 13 10.20 2.24 -14.02
CA THR A 13 11.36 3.11 -13.85
C THR A 13 12.37 2.98 -14.98
N SER A 14 11.93 2.59 -16.17
CA SER A 14 12.79 2.45 -17.36
C SER A 14 13.49 3.74 -17.78
N PHE A 15 12.95 4.89 -17.37
CA PHE A 15 13.53 6.22 -17.57
C PHE A 15 14.72 6.54 -16.64
N LEU A 16 14.97 5.71 -15.61
CA LEU A 16 16.07 5.90 -14.67
C LEU A 16 17.32 5.13 -15.10
N SER A 17 18.48 5.59 -14.61
CA SER A 17 19.72 4.81 -14.69
C SER A 17 19.61 3.52 -13.87
N GLU A 18 20.28 2.46 -14.33
CA GLU A 18 20.26 1.17 -13.64
C GLU A 18 20.70 1.23 -12.17
N PRO A 19 21.76 1.98 -11.78
CA PRO A 19 22.16 2.09 -10.37
C PRO A 19 21.08 2.74 -9.50
N THR A 20 20.43 3.80 -9.98
CA THR A 20 19.38 4.51 -9.23
C THR A 20 18.14 3.63 -9.10
N ARG A 21 17.75 2.95 -10.17
CA ARG A 21 16.65 1.99 -10.18
C ARG A 21 16.87 0.85 -9.19
N GLU A 22 18.05 0.24 -9.19
CA GLU A 22 18.39 -0.87 -8.30
C GLU A 22 18.43 -0.44 -6.82
N LYS A 23 19.02 0.73 -6.54
CA LYS A 23 19.02 1.34 -5.19
C LYS A 23 17.59 1.38 -4.63
N TRP A 24 16.68 2.01 -5.35
CA TRP A 24 15.31 2.22 -4.88
C TRP A 24 14.48 0.95 -4.86
N ARG A 25 14.67 0.05 -5.83
CA ARG A 25 14.07 -1.29 -5.81
C ARG A 25 14.43 -2.01 -4.52
N LYS A 26 15.73 -2.05 -4.20
CA LYS A 26 16.23 -2.68 -2.98
C LYS A 26 15.65 -2.04 -1.73
N THR A 27 15.66 -0.70 -1.64
CA THR A 27 15.05 0.02 -0.51
C THR A 27 13.59 -0.35 -0.30
N ILE A 28 12.79 -0.40 -1.36
CA ILE A 28 11.37 -0.75 -1.29
C ILE A 28 11.22 -2.21 -0.86
N ILE A 29 11.85 -3.15 -1.55
CA ILE A 29 11.70 -4.59 -1.27
C ILE A 29 12.16 -4.94 0.14
N ASP A 30 13.28 -4.39 0.60
CA ASP A 30 13.79 -4.60 1.97
C ASP A 30 12.78 -4.10 3.01
N ALA A 31 12.07 -3.01 2.74
CA ALA A 31 11.07 -2.48 3.66
C ALA A 31 9.86 -3.41 3.83
N TYR A 32 9.44 -4.10 2.77
CA TYR A 32 8.30 -5.03 2.79
C TYR A 32 8.67 -6.46 3.24
N THR A 33 9.91 -6.90 3.00
CA THR A 33 10.36 -8.28 3.27
C THR A 33 10.14 -8.78 4.71
N PRO A 34 10.41 -8.00 5.78
CA PRO A 34 10.30 -8.53 7.15
C PRO A 34 8.85 -8.65 7.65
N ARG A 35 7.85 -8.23 6.88
CA ARG A 35 6.49 -8.02 7.38
C ARG A 35 5.58 -9.22 7.11
N PRO A 36 4.93 -9.79 8.13
CA PRO A 36 4.08 -10.96 7.96
C PRO A 36 2.76 -10.66 7.24
N PHE A 37 2.17 -9.47 7.42
CA PHE A 37 0.90 -9.11 6.79
C PHE A 37 1.08 -8.08 5.67
N ARG A 38 1.48 -6.82 5.98
CA ARG A 38 1.71 -5.79 4.95
C ARG A 38 3.07 -5.90 4.26
N GLY A 39 3.45 -7.12 3.89
CA GLY A 39 4.71 -7.46 3.24
C GLY A 39 4.58 -7.68 1.74
N ILE A 40 5.56 -8.40 1.17
CA ILE A 40 5.62 -8.71 -0.26
C ILE A 40 4.35 -9.39 -0.81
N PRO A 41 3.72 -10.37 -0.12
CA PRO A 41 2.49 -10.98 -0.61
C PRO A 41 1.34 -9.98 -0.77
N HIS A 42 1.18 -9.04 0.18
CA HIS A 42 0.16 -7.99 0.12
C HIS A 42 0.42 -7.03 -1.05
N LEU A 43 1.68 -6.60 -1.22
CA LEU A 43 2.08 -5.77 -2.35
C LEU A 43 1.78 -6.45 -3.70
N CYS A 44 2.05 -7.75 -3.81
CA CYS A 44 1.69 -8.53 -5.00
C CYS A 44 0.16 -8.60 -5.20
N ALA A 45 -0.61 -8.78 -4.14
CA ALA A 45 -2.07 -8.83 -4.21
C ALA A 45 -2.67 -7.50 -4.71
N MET A 46 -2.17 -6.37 -4.21
CA MET A 46 -2.56 -5.05 -4.71
C MET A 46 -2.27 -4.90 -6.20
N PHE A 47 -1.11 -5.36 -6.67
CA PHE A 47 -0.76 -5.29 -8.10
C PHE A 47 -1.59 -6.23 -8.99
N LYS A 48 -2.05 -7.37 -8.49
CA LYS A 48 -3.00 -8.23 -9.23
C LYS A 48 -4.32 -7.53 -9.45
N LEU A 49 -4.83 -6.81 -8.45
CA LEU A 49 -6.05 -6.01 -8.59
C LEU A 49 -5.83 -4.81 -9.51
N PHE A 50 -4.69 -4.13 -9.37
CA PHE A 50 -4.29 -3.08 -10.31
C PHE A 50 -4.31 -3.61 -11.76
N ASP A 51 -3.74 -4.77 -12.05
CA ASP A 51 -3.72 -5.31 -13.41
C ASP A 51 -5.12 -5.59 -13.96
N LYS A 52 -6.04 -6.01 -13.08
CA LYS A 52 -7.44 -6.26 -13.42
C LYS A 52 -8.23 -4.98 -13.69
N TYR A 53 -7.95 -3.90 -12.96
CA TYR A 53 -8.77 -2.69 -12.98
C TYR A 53 -8.07 -1.46 -13.56
N LYS A 54 -6.80 -1.57 -14.01
CA LYS A 54 -5.98 -0.46 -14.53
C LYS A 54 -6.66 0.35 -15.64
N ASP A 55 -7.57 -0.26 -16.40
CA ASP A 55 -8.29 0.45 -17.46
C ASP A 55 -9.33 1.46 -16.95
N HIS A 56 -9.69 1.40 -15.67
CA HIS A 56 -10.56 2.37 -15.01
C HIS A 56 -9.79 3.48 -14.28
N LEU A 57 -8.47 3.34 -14.15
CA LEU A 57 -7.62 4.34 -13.50
C LEU A 57 -7.38 5.52 -14.45
N ARG A 58 -7.48 6.73 -13.90
CA ARG A 58 -7.17 7.98 -14.60
C ARG A 58 -5.67 8.08 -14.85
N ASP A 59 -4.86 7.83 -13.82
CA ASP A 59 -3.41 7.77 -13.92
C ASP A 59 -2.87 6.44 -13.35
N ARG A 60 -2.67 5.50 -14.28
CA ARG A 60 -2.12 4.17 -14.02
C ARG A 60 -0.70 4.26 -13.45
N TYR A 61 0.08 5.22 -13.91
CA TYR A 61 1.48 5.36 -13.57
C TYR A 61 1.61 5.89 -12.14
N ALA A 62 0.89 6.96 -11.82
CA ALA A 62 0.80 7.50 -10.47
C ALA A 62 0.28 6.46 -9.48
N THR A 63 -0.78 5.72 -9.84
CA THR A 63 -1.35 4.68 -8.98
C THR A 63 -0.35 3.53 -8.74
N ALA A 64 0.41 3.11 -9.75
CA ALA A 64 1.43 2.08 -9.58
C ALA A 64 2.55 2.52 -8.60
N PHE A 65 3.01 3.77 -8.69
CA PHE A 65 3.93 4.33 -7.69
C PHE A 65 3.29 4.39 -6.31
N ALA A 66 2.03 4.83 -6.23
CA ALA A 66 1.31 4.88 -4.96
C ALA A 66 1.23 3.49 -4.32
N ILE A 67 1.00 2.42 -5.07
CA ILE A 67 1.00 1.04 -4.57
C ILE A 67 2.38 0.67 -3.98
N PHE A 68 3.48 0.94 -4.69
CA PHE A 68 4.84 0.66 -4.20
C PHE A 68 5.15 1.41 -2.90
N PHE A 69 4.76 2.68 -2.81
CA PHE A 69 5.12 3.54 -1.69
C PHE A 69 4.12 3.55 -0.54
N LYS A 70 2.84 3.18 -0.75
CA LYS A 70 1.74 3.35 0.23
C LYS A 70 2.09 2.92 1.65
N ASN A 71 2.69 1.74 1.77
CA ASN A 71 3.09 1.16 3.06
C ASN A 71 4.60 1.03 3.16
N VAL A 72 5.42 1.71 2.36
CA VAL A 72 6.88 1.50 2.37
C VAL A 72 7.47 1.80 3.74
N VAL A 73 6.95 2.79 4.46
CA VAL A 73 7.15 2.95 5.90
C VAL A 73 5.91 2.45 6.63
N TYR A 74 6.08 1.50 7.54
CA TYR A 74 4.97 0.92 8.29
C TYR A 74 5.38 0.48 9.69
N ASP A 75 4.74 1.09 10.68
CA ASP A 75 4.66 0.63 12.05
C ASP A 75 3.17 0.46 12.42
N PRO A 76 2.72 -0.74 12.84
CA PRO A 76 1.32 -0.99 13.16
C PRO A 76 0.74 -0.09 14.28
N LEU A 77 1.60 0.43 15.17
CA LEU A 77 1.24 1.31 16.27
C LEU A 77 1.28 2.80 15.90
N ALA A 78 2.04 3.15 14.85
CA ALA A 78 2.15 4.53 14.39
C ALA A 78 0.87 5.01 13.68
N SER A 79 0.71 6.34 13.67
CA SER A 79 -0.40 7.03 13.02
C SER A 79 0.01 7.84 11.79
N ASP A 80 1.32 8.01 11.59
CA ASP A 80 1.95 8.88 10.59
C ASP A 80 2.67 8.09 9.47
N ASN A 81 2.30 6.81 9.28
CA ASN A 81 2.92 5.93 8.28
C ASN A 81 2.75 6.45 6.85
N ALA A 82 1.58 7.03 6.54
CA ALA A 82 1.28 7.50 5.19
C ALA A 82 2.12 8.74 4.86
N GLU A 83 2.24 9.67 5.81
CA GLU A 83 3.07 10.86 5.73
C GLU A 83 4.55 10.48 5.60
N LYS A 84 5.05 9.53 6.39
CA LYS A 84 6.42 9.03 6.28
C LYS A 84 6.69 8.33 4.95
N SER A 85 5.71 7.58 4.44
CA SER A 85 5.80 6.93 3.13
C SER A 85 5.83 7.95 1.98
N ALA A 86 5.02 9.00 2.06
CA ALA A 86 5.05 10.13 1.13
C ALA A 86 6.37 10.91 1.21
N LEU A 87 6.95 11.08 2.40
CA LEU A 87 8.29 11.67 2.55
C LEU A 87 9.36 10.82 1.85
N LEU A 88 9.28 9.49 1.93
CA LEU A 88 10.21 8.60 1.22
C LEU A 88 10.02 8.69 -0.31
N LEU A 89 8.78 8.85 -0.78
CA LEU A 89 8.50 9.13 -2.19
C LEU A 89 9.13 10.46 -2.64
N HIS A 90 9.06 11.52 -1.83
CA HIS A 90 9.70 12.79 -2.17
C HIS A 90 11.23 12.67 -2.21
N GLN A 91 11.83 11.80 -1.40
CA GLN A 91 13.26 11.49 -1.51
C GLN A 91 13.56 10.76 -2.81
N PHE A 92 12.72 9.81 -3.21
CA PHE A 92 12.81 9.16 -4.53
C PHE A 92 12.72 10.19 -5.66
N ALA A 93 11.78 11.12 -5.59
CA ALA A 93 11.63 12.18 -6.59
C ALA A 93 12.87 13.08 -6.67
N LYS A 94 13.46 13.48 -5.52
CA LYS A 94 14.69 14.28 -5.48
C LYS A 94 15.92 13.56 -6.06
N ASP A 95 15.99 12.25 -5.87
CA ASP A 95 17.07 11.41 -6.39
C ASP A 95 16.88 11.06 -7.88
N THR A 96 15.76 11.45 -8.49
CA THR A 96 15.35 11.04 -9.84
C THR A 96 14.79 12.23 -10.62
N THR A 97 14.20 11.95 -11.78
CA THR A 97 13.45 12.93 -12.59
C THR A 97 11.94 12.68 -12.51
N PHE A 98 11.45 12.04 -11.44
CA PHE A 98 10.03 11.77 -11.24
C PHE A 98 9.31 13.06 -10.84
N ASP A 99 8.33 13.49 -11.65
CA ASP A 99 7.67 14.80 -11.61
C ASP A 99 6.21 14.76 -11.12
N SER A 100 5.68 13.55 -10.91
CA SER A 100 4.31 13.31 -10.44
C SER A 100 4.26 13.10 -8.92
N GLU A 101 5.31 13.48 -8.19
CA GLU A 101 5.51 13.17 -6.77
C GLU A 101 4.43 13.76 -5.88
N ASN A 102 3.94 14.97 -6.19
CA ASN A 102 2.91 15.60 -5.37
C ASN A 102 1.56 14.89 -5.49
N TYR A 103 1.20 14.46 -6.70
CA TYR A 103 -0.05 13.72 -6.90
C TYR A 103 0.02 12.33 -6.24
N VAL A 104 1.12 11.60 -6.42
CA VAL A 104 1.31 10.30 -5.79
C VAL A 104 1.40 10.40 -4.26
N ALA A 105 2.08 11.43 -3.73
CA ALA A 105 2.12 11.69 -2.29
C ALA A 105 0.70 11.92 -1.73
N ASN A 106 -0.13 12.70 -2.45
CA ASN A 106 -1.51 12.94 -2.07
C ASN A 106 -2.33 11.64 -2.07
N LEU A 107 -2.18 10.77 -3.08
CA LEU A 107 -2.83 9.45 -3.10
C LEU A 107 -2.41 8.60 -1.90
N ILE A 108 -1.12 8.57 -1.56
CA ILE A 108 -0.59 7.82 -0.41
C ILE A 108 -1.20 8.34 0.90
N ILE A 109 -1.13 9.66 1.13
CA ILE A 109 -1.62 10.29 2.36
C ILE A 109 -3.14 10.10 2.49
N ALA A 110 -3.90 10.47 1.45
CA ALA A 110 -5.35 10.36 1.46
C ALA A 110 -5.82 8.92 1.67
N SER A 111 -5.13 7.94 1.07
CA SER A 111 -5.48 6.53 1.23
C SER A 111 -5.14 5.95 2.62
N GLY A 112 -4.46 6.72 3.49
CA GLY A 112 -4.17 6.36 4.88
C GLY A 112 -5.36 6.50 5.83
N SER A 113 -6.46 7.14 5.40
CA SER A 113 -7.75 7.12 6.10
C SER A 113 -8.44 5.75 6.03
N TYR A 114 -8.14 4.95 5.00
CA TYR A 114 -8.77 3.67 4.65
C TYR A 114 -10.23 3.76 4.18
N SER A 115 -10.78 4.97 4.05
CA SER A 115 -12.12 5.22 3.51
C SER A 115 -12.23 6.68 3.03
N THR A 116 -13.20 6.93 2.16
CA THR A 116 -13.62 8.26 1.70
C THR A 116 -15.13 8.36 1.85
N ASP A 117 -15.71 9.55 1.73
CA ASP A 117 -17.18 9.73 1.80
C ASP A 117 -17.93 8.84 0.80
N ALA A 118 -17.34 8.55 -0.37
CA ALA A 118 -17.92 7.63 -1.34
C ALA A 118 -18.04 6.19 -0.80
N HIS A 119 -17.05 5.72 -0.03
CA HIS A 119 -17.10 4.40 0.62
C HIS A 119 -18.10 4.34 1.79
N LEU A 120 -18.41 5.50 2.39
CA LEU A 120 -19.33 5.61 3.53
C LEU A 120 -20.78 5.82 3.12
N THR A 121 -21.02 6.17 1.86
CA THR A 121 -22.34 6.42 1.33
C THR A 121 -22.94 5.10 0.82
N GLU A 122 -24.08 4.69 1.38
CA GLU A 122 -24.77 3.48 0.93
C GLU A 122 -25.16 3.59 -0.55
N GLY A 123 -24.77 2.61 -1.35
CA GLY A 123 -24.95 2.63 -2.81
C GLY A 123 -24.04 3.63 -3.55
N GLY A 124 -23.15 4.32 -2.83
CA GLY A 124 -22.13 5.19 -3.40
C GLY A 124 -20.99 4.37 -4.04
N SER A 125 -20.41 4.93 -5.09
CA SER A 125 -19.21 4.41 -5.73
C SER A 125 -18.31 5.58 -6.12
N GLY A 126 -17.02 5.48 -5.80
CA GLY A 126 -16.02 6.44 -6.24
C GLY A 126 -15.27 5.94 -7.47
N GLU A 127 -14.95 6.84 -8.40
CA GLU A 127 -14.26 6.50 -9.66
C GLU A 127 -12.82 7.05 -9.74
N GLU A 128 -12.38 7.74 -8.69
CA GLU A 128 -11.03 8.28 -8.62
C GLU A 128 -10.00 7.20 -8.27
N ASP A 129 -8.76 7.38 -8.71
CA ASP A 129 -7.63 6.50 -8.42
C ASP A 129 -7.44 6.22 -6.92
N LEU A 130 -7.80 7.19 -6.06
CA LEU A 130 -7.80 7.05 -4.62
C LEU A 130 -8.74 5.92 -4.14
N HIS A 131 -9.93 5.81 -4.73
CA HIS A 131 -10.91 4.78 -4.37
C HIS A 131 -10.36 3.39 -4.71
N TYR A 132 -9.87 3.23 -5.93
CA TYR A 132 -9.20 1.99 -6.35
C TYR A 132 -8.01 1.64 -5.47
N LEU A 133 -7.16 2.61 -5.10
CA LEU A 133 -6.01 2.37 -4.23
C LEU A 133 -6.43 1.88 -2.82
N ILE A 134 -7.51 2.43 -2.26
CA ILE A 134 -8.07 1.99 -0.99
C ILE A 134 -8.65 0.58 -1.14
N ASP A 135 -9.45 0.34 -2.18
CA ASP A 135 -10.04 -0.97 -2.47
C ASP A 135 -8.97 -2.04 -2.65
N PHE A 136 -7.89 -1.75 -3.38
CA PHE A 136 -6.79 -2.69 -3.55
C PHE A 136 -6.10 -3.04 -2.22
N ASP A 137 -5.90 -2.06 -1.33
CA ASP A 137 -5.30 -2.30 -0.01
C ASP A 137 -6.24 -3.05 0.96
N MET A 138 -7.54 -2.95 0.73
CA MET A 138 -8.58 -3.45 1.64
C MET A 138 -9.30 -4.70 1.11
N ALA A 139 -9.03 -5.11 -0.12
CA ALA A 139 -9.67 -6.25 -0.78
C ALA A 139 -9.56 -7.56 0.00
N PHE A 140 -8.50 -7.73 0.80
CA PHE A 140 -8.34 -8.91 1.67
C PHE A 140 -9.50 -9.09 2.67
N LEU A 141 -10.28 -8.04 2.95
CA LEU A 141 -11.49 -8.15 3.79
C LEU A 141 -12.61 -8.94 3.10
N GLY A 142 -12.58 -9.06 1.78
CA GLY A 142 -13.53 -9.85 1.00
C GLY A 142 -13.00 -11.23 0.57
N ASP A 143 -11.85 -11.66 1.10
CA ASP A 143 -11.29 -12.98 0.84
C ASP A 143 -12.16 -14.09 1.44
N SER A 144 -11.94 -15.33 0.98
CA SER A 144 -12.55 -16.53 1.61
C SER A 144 -12.19 -16.64 3.09
N GLU A 145 -13.00 -17.35 3.88
CA GLU A 145 -12.78 -17.52 5.32
C GLU A 145 -11.39 -18.10 5.63
N GLU A 146 -10.93 -19.05 4.82
CA GLU A 146 -9.61 -19.67 4.96
C GLU A 146 -8.47 -18.66 4.74
N GLN A 147 -8.58 -17.85 3.68
CA GLN A 147 -7.58 -16.81 3.37
C GLN A 147 -7.60 -15.69 4.40
N PHE A 148 -8.80 -15.26 4.81
CA PHE A 148 -8.97 -14.26 5.85
C PHE A 148 -8.34 -14.71 7.17
N SER A 149 -8.50 -15.98 7.56
CA SER A 149 -7.86 -16.54 8.75
C SER A 149 -6.32 -16.45 8.69
N GLU A 150 -5.72 -16.68 7.53
CA GLU A 150 -4.27 -16.52 7.36
C GLU A 150 -3.84 -15.05 7.48
N HIS A 151 -4.64 -14.11 6.95
CA HIS A 151 -4.41 -12.68 7.16
C HIS A 151 -4.51 -12.28 8.63
N GLU A 152 -5.45 -12.84 9.39
CA GLU A 152 -5.56 -12.60 10.82
C GLU A 152 -4.35 -13.12 11.60
N LYS A 153 -3.87 -14.32 11.28
CA LYS A 153 -2.63 -14.87 11.87
C LYS A 153 -1.42 -14.00 11.55
N ALA A 154 -1.30 -13.56 10.29
CA ALA A 154 -0.25 -12.66 9.84
C ALA A 154 -0.31 -11.31 10.57
N GLN A 155 -1.51 -10.72 10.71
CA GLN A 155 -1.73 -9.50 11.47
C GLN A 155 -1.38 -9.70 12.94
N ARG A 156 -1.78 -10.81 13.57
CA ARG A 156 -1.43 -11.08 14.98
C ARG A 156 0.08 -11.12 15.21
N LYS A 157 0.85 -11.62 14.23
CA LYS A 157 2.33 -11.62 14.28
C LYS A 157 2.93 -10.20 14.28
N GLU A 158 2.33 -9.22 13.60
CA GLU A 158 2.78 -7.81 13.65
C GLU A 158 2.68 -7.22 15.06
N TYR A 159 1.72 -7.71 15.85
CA TYR A 159 1.48 -7.30 17.23
C TYR A 159 1.99 -8.32 18.25
N SER A 160 2.92 -9.22 17.89
CA SER A 160 3.41 -10.29 18.78
C SER A 160 4.01 -9.80 20.10
N HIS A 161 4.45 -8.54 20.14
CA HIS A 161 4.95 -7.84 21.32
C HIS A 161 3.85 -7.36 22.28
N LEU A 162 2.58 -7.38 21.86
CA LEU A 162 1.43 -7.01 22.69
C LEU A 162 0.78 -8.24 23.32
N SER A 163 0.25 -8.05 24.53
CA SER A 163 -0.70 -8.99 25.14
C SER A 163 -1.98 -9.10 24.31
N ASP A 164 -2.77 -10.16 24.55
CA ASP A 164 -4.02 -10.36 23.83
C ASP A 164 -5.05 -9.26 24.12
N GLU A 165 -5.07 -8.70 25.33
CA GLU A 165 -5.96 -7.60 25.69
C GLU A 165 -5.59 -6.31 24.94
N GLU A 166 -4.30 -5.96 24.91
CA GLU A 166 -3.80 -4.81 24.17
C GLU A 166 -4.03 -4.96 22.66
N TYR A 167 -3.79 -6.16 22.12
CA TYR A 167 -4.07 -6.46 20.72
C TYR A 167 -5.55 -6.24 20.39
N ARG A 168 -6.49 -6.77 21.19
CA ARG A 168 -7.94 -6.56 20.99
C ARG A 168 -8.30 -5.08 21.00
N LYS A 169 -7.80 -4.30 21.96
CA LYS A 169 -8.03 -2.85 22.03
C LYS A 169 -7.51 -2.12 20.78
N GLN A 170 -6.32 -2.48 20.31
CA GLN A 170 -5.76 -1.90 19.09
C GLN A 170 -6.55 -2.29 17.84
N ARG A 171 -7.03 -3.53 17.76
CA ARG A 171 -7.88 -4.01 16.66
C ARG A 171 -9.21 -3.27 16.60
N GLU A 172 -9.89 -3.12 17.73
CA GLU A 172 -11.14 -2.35 17.80
C GLU A 172 -10.94 -0.91 17.31
N LYS A 173 -9.84 -0.25 17.72
CA LYS A 173 -9.51 1.11 17.27
C LYS A 173 -9.29 1.18 15.75
N LYS A 174 -8.53 0.24 15.18
CA LYS A 174 -8.26 0.20 13.73
C LYS A 174 -9.52 -0.11 12.92
N LEU A 175 -10.38 -1.02 13.39
CA LEU A 175 -11.63 -1.36 12.71
C LEU A 175 -12.61 -0.19 12.70
N LYS A 176 -12.68 0.60 13.78
CA LYS A 176 -13.48 1.84 13.80
C LYS A 176 -12.99 2.91 12.82
N LYS A 177 -11.69 2.92 12.48
CA LYS A 177 -11.13 3.85 11.48
C LYS A 177 -11.42 3.43 10.04
N LYS A 178 -11.70 2.15 9.81
CA LYS A 178 -12.03 1.56 8.50
C LYS A 178 -13.53 1.58 8.20
N ARG A 179 -14.32 2.17 9.10
CA ARG A 179 -15.77 2.31 9.02
C ARG A 179 -16.17 3.64 8.42
#